data_AF-A0A4Q3U7J7-F1
#
_entry.id   AF-A0A4Q3U7J7-F1
#
_cell.length_a   1.000
_cell.length_b   1.000
_cell.length_c   1.000
_cell.angle_alpha   90.00
_cell.angle_beta   90.00
_cell.angle_gamma   90.00
#
_symmetry.space_group_name_H-M   'P 1'
#
loop_
_entity.id
_entity.type
_entity.pdbx_description
1 polymer ?
#
loop_
_entity_poly.entity_id
_entity_poly.type
_entity_poly.pdbx_seq_one_letter_code
_entity_poly.pdbx_strand_id
1 'polypeptide(L)' 'MKLSNMIQAVDLHACGEPGRVIVGGVLDVPGATMFDKMQHLATKADWLRKRMLNEPRG' A
#
# COMPACT_ATOMS: atom_id res chain seq x y z
N MET A 1 6.70 -23.25 -3.42
CA MET A 1 6.06 -22.53 -2.29
C MET A 1 4.78 -21.89 -2.80
N LYS A 2 3.61 -22.14 -2.19
CA LYS A 2 2.35 -21.44 -2.55
C LYS A 2 2.24 -20.17 -1.71
N LEU A 3 2.35 -19.01 -2.35
CA LEU A 3 2.25 -17.70 -1.71
C LEU A 3 0.83 -17.16 -1.85
N SER A 4 0.26 -16.65 -0.76
CA SER A 4 -1.02 -15.95 -0.72
C SER A 4 -0.84 -14.51 -0.21
N ASN A 5 -1.73 -13.60 -0.60
CA ASN A 5 -1.72 -12.18 -0.20
C ASN A 5 -0.36 -11.48 -0.47
N MET A 6 0.23 -11.77 -1.62
CA MET A 6 1.46 -11.15 -2.10
C MET A 6 1.19 -9.71 -2.54
N ILE A 7 2.02 -8.79 -2.07
CA ILE A 7 2.07 -7.40 -2.53
C ILE A 7 3.44 -7.20 -3.16
N GLN A 8 3.46 -6.70 -4.39
CA GLN A 8 4.69 -6.35 -5.09
C GLN A 8 4.87 -4.84 -5.02
N ALA A 9 6.01 -4.40 -4.50
CA ALA A 9 6.36 -2.98 -4.41
C ALA A 9 7.79 -2.74 -4.88
N VAL A 10 8.05 -1.52 -5.34
CA VAL A 10 9.37 -1.01 -5.69
C VAL A 10 9.74 0.06 -4.67
N ASP A 11 10.85 -0.14 -3.99
CA ASP A 11 11.44 0.84 -3.08
C ASP A 11 12.34 1.79 -3.88
N LEU A 12 12.24 3.08 -3.56
CA LEU A 12 12.98 4.15 -4.21
C LEU A 12 13.29 5.25 -3.20
N HIS A 13 14.08 6.23 -3.59
CA HIS A 13 14.25 7.45 -2.79
C HIS A 13 14.30 8.67 -3.69
N ALA A 14 13.88 9.82 -3.14
CA ALA A 14 14.06 11.12 -3.74
C ALA A 14 14.88 11.99 -2.76
N CYS A 15 16.11 12.32 -3.13
CA CYS A 15 17.01 13.12 -2.28
C CYS A 15 17.23 12.56 -0.86
N GLY A 16 17.11 11.23 -0.71
CA GLY A 16 17.31 10.54 0.58
C GLY A 16 16.01 10.24 1.32
N GLU A 17 14.88 10.80 0.88
CA GLU A 17 13.57 10.45 1.43
C GLU A 17 13.10 9.11 0.83
N PRO A 18 12.85 8.07 1.66
CA PRO A 18 12.41 6.77 1.18
C PRO A 18 10.97 6.85 0.66
N GLY A 19 10.74 6.20 -0.48
CA GLY A 19 9.43 6.02 -1.09
C GLY A 19 9.21 4.56 -1.44
N ARG A 20 7.96 4.12 -1.39
CA ARG A 20 7.56 2.76 -1.77
C ARG A 20 6.35 2.81 -2.68
N VAL A 21 6.47 2.22 -3.87
CA VAL A 21 5.42 2.19 -4.88
C VAL A 21 4.89 0.78 -5.02
N ILE A 22 3.62 0.56 -4.67
CA ILE A 22 2.94 -0.72 -4.91
C ILE A 22 2.66 -0.85 -6.41
N VAL A 23 3.19 -1.91 -7.03
CA VAL A 23 3.03 -2.21 -8.47
C VAL A 23 2.18 -3.45 -8.72
N GLY A 24 1.81 -4.21 -7.67
CA GLY A 24 0.95 -5.38 -7.79
C GLY A 24 0.43 -5.91 -6.45
N GLY A 25 -0.65 -6.70 -6.50
CA GLY A 25 -1.23 -7.35 -5.32
C GLY A 25 -2.27 -6.55 -4.55
N VAL A 26 -2.52 -5.29 -4.94
CA VAL A 26 -3.61 -4.46 -4.43
C VAL A 26 -4.61 -4.22 -5.55
N LEU A 27 -5.88 -4.55 -5.31
CA LEU A 27 -6.98 -4.34 -6.26
C LEU A 27 -7.48 -2.90 -6.20
N ASP A 28 -8.35 -2.52 -7.12
CA ASP A 28 -8.95 -1.19 -7.11
C ASP A 28 -9.73 -0.93 -5.81
N VAL A 29 -9.65 0.31 -5.34
CA VAL A 29 -10.26 0.76 -4.09
C VAL A 29 -11.61 1.41 -4.40
N PRO A 30 -12.68 1.10 -3.63
CA PRO A 30 -13.97 1.76 -3.80
C PRO A 30 -13.88 3.28 -3.65
N GLY A 31 -14.46 4.02 -4.59
CA GLY A 31 -14.52 5.49 -4.56
C GLY A 31 -14.56 6.09 -5.97
N ALA A 32 -15.34 7.16 -6.15
CA ALA A 32 -15.43 7.87 -7.43
C ALA A 32 -14.23 8.79 -7.67
N THR A 33 -13.66 9.33 -6.60
CA THR A 33 -12.49 10.21 -6.62
C THR A 33 -11.31 9.59 -5.88
N MET A 34 -10.09 10.10 -6.11
CA MET A 34 -8.92 9.68 -5.32
C MET A 34 -9.09 9.99 -3.83
N PHE A 35 -9.83 11.05 -3.49
CA PHE A 35 -10.13 11.39 -2.10
C PHE A 35 -11.05 10.34 -1.45
N ASP A 36 -12.05 9.84 -2.16
CA ASP A 36 -12.91 8.76 -1.67
C ASP A 36 -12.11 7.48 -1.43
N LYS A 37 -11.22 7.14 -2.37
CA LYS A 37 -10.33 5.97 -2.25
C LYS A 37 -9.38 6.10 -1.06
N MET A 38 -8.80 7.28 -0.86
CA MET A 38 -7.96 7.58 0.31
C MET A 38 -8.75 7.42 1.62
N GLN A 39 -9.96 7.98 1.71
CA GLN A 39 -10.82 7.84 2.89
C GLN A 39 -11.23 6.38 3.15
N HIS A 40 -11.51 5.61 2.09
CA HIS A 40 -11.82 4.19 2.20
C HIS A 40 -10.63 3.41 2.78
N LEU A 41 -9.41 3.63 2.27
CA LEU A 41 -8.21 3.01 2.82
C LEU A 41 -8.00 3.37 4.29
N ALA A 42 -8.20 4.65 4.66
CA ALA A 42 -8.01 5.11 6.03
C ALA A 42 -9.03 4.52 7.02
N THR A 43 -10.29 4.37 6.62
CA THR A 43 -11.39 4.03 7.54
C THR A 43 -11.83 2.57 7.48
N LYS A 44 -11.62 1.88 6.36
CA LYS A 44 -12.11 0.51 6.11
C LYS A 44 -10.99 -0.50 5.78
N ALA A 45 -9.83 -0.05 5.29
CA ALA A 45 -8.75 -0.94 4.84
C ALA A 45 -7.36 -0.52 5.37
N ASP A 46 -7.29 0.00 6.60
CA ASP A 46 -6.06 0.49 7.22
C ASP A 46 -4.98 -0.60 7.43
N TRP A 47 -5.36 -1.87 7.28
CA TRP A 47 -4.43 -3.00 7.31
C TRP A 47 -3.31 -2.86 6.27
N LEU A 48 -3.59 -2.26 5.11
CA LEU A 48 -2.59 -2.10 4.04
C LEU A 48 -1.49 -1.15 4.51
N ARG A 49 -1.86 0.02 5.04
CA ARG A 49 -0.91 1.00 5.58
C ARG A 49 -0.08 0.39 6.71
N LYS A 50 -0.72 -0.26 7.69
CA LYS A 50 -0.04 -0.92 8.81
C LYS A 50 0.94 -1.99 8.34
N ARG A 51 0.58 -2.82 7.36
CA ARG A 51 1.45 -3.87 6.83
C ARG A 51 2.67 -3.32 6.09
N MET A 52 2.51 -2.17 5.42
CA MET A 52 3.54 -1.61 4.54
C MET A 52 4.48 -0.62 5.23
N LEU A 53 4.06 0.00 6.34
CA LEU A 53 4.80 1.06 7.03
C LEU A 53 5.31 0.67 8.42
N ASN A 54 4.77 -0.39 9.05
CA ASN A 54 5.24 -0.83 10.35
C ASN A 54 6.24 -1.98 10.23
N GLU A 55 7.08 -2.12 11.24
CA GLU A 55 7.93 -3.30 11.42
C GLU A 55 7.09 -4.61 11.38
N PRO A 56 7.62 -5.69 10.79
CA PRO A 56 8.99 -5.87 10.32
C PRO A 56 9.21 -5.52 8.83
N ARG A 57 8.27 -4.82 8.18
CA ARG A 57 8.31 -4.56 6.72
C ARG A 57 8.52 -3.10 6.35
N GLY A 58 8.13 -2.19 7.24
CA GLY A 58 8.34 -0.75 7.14
C GLY A 58 9.82 -0.40 7.13
#